data_AF-A0A139PIT3-F1
#
_entry.id   AF-A0A139PIT3-F1
#
_cell.length_a   1.000
_cell.length_b   1.000
_cell.length_c   1.000
_cell.angle_alpha   90.00
_cell.angle_beta   90.00
_cell.angle_gamma   90.00
#
_symmetry.space_group_name_H-M   'P 1'
#
loop_
_entity.id
_entity.type
_entity.pdbx_description
1 polymer ?
#
loop_
_entity_poly.entity_id
_entity_poly.type
_entity_poly.pdbx_seq_one_letter_code
_entity_poly.pdbx_strand_id
1 'polypeptide(L)' 'MSSDEINMVVNRIEQKLRSRSENEIQSEYIGALVMEELAELDEITYVRFASVYRSFKDVSELESLLQQITQSSKKKKEK' A
#
# COMPACT_ATOMS: atom_id res chain seq x y z
N MET A 1 0.58 -10.27 -8.63
CA MET A 1 1.91 -9.97 -8.10
C MET A 1 2.79 -11.21 -8.13
N SER A 2 3.94 -11.09 -8.77
CA SER A 2 5.04 -12.06 -8.88
C SER A 2 6.08 -11.84 -7.77
N SER A 3 6.99 -12.80 -7.57
CA SER A 3 8.11 -12.65 -6.63
C SER A 3 9.04 -11.50 -7.00
N ASP A 4 9.26 -11.25 -8.30
CA ASP A 4 10.12 -10.15 -8.74
C ASP A 4 9.50 -8.79 -8.40
N GLU A 5 8.18 -8.63 -8.60
CA GLU A 5 7.45 -7.43 -8.19
C GLU A 5 7.51 -7.21 -6.67
N ILE A 6 7.39 -8.29 -5.86
CA ILE A 6 7.57 -8.21 -4.40
C ILE A 6 8.97 -7.67 -4.07
N ASN A 7 10.01 -8.26 -4.65
CA ASN A 7 11.40 -7.85 -4.40
C ASN A 7 11.64 -6.39 -4.81
N MET A 8 11.04 -5.94 -5.92
CA MET A 8 11.12 -4.54 -6.33
C MET A 8 10.49 -3.60 -5.30
N VAL A 9 9.29 -3.92 -4.78
CA VAL A 9 8.64 -3.13 -3.73
C VAL A 9 9.49 -3.09 -2.47
N VAL A 10 9.97 -4.25 -2.01
CA VAL A 10 10.82 -4.36 -0.81
C VAL A 10 12.08 -3.51 -0.98
N ASN A 11 12.77 -3.61 -2.12
CA ASN A 11 13.99 -2.84 -2.38
C ASN A 11 13.75 -1.32 -2.34
N ARG A 12 12.62 -0.84 -2.89
CA ARG A 12 12.27 0.59 -2.83
C ARG A 12 12.00 1.05 -1.41
N ILE A 13 11.26 0.26 -0.64
CA ILE A 13 10.97 0.55 0.77
C ILE A 13 12.28 0.60 1.55
N GLU A 14 13.14 -0.41 1.42
CA GLU A 14 14.43 -0.42 2.10
C GLU A 14 15.32 0.77 1.70
N GLN A 15 15.31 1.18 0.43
CA GLN A 15 16.04 2.37 -0.02
C GLN A 15 15.50 3.64 0.63
N LYS A 16 14.17 3.81 0.71
CA LYS A 16 13.54 4.91 1.45
C LYS A 16 13.95 4.90 2.92
N LEU A 17 13.96 3.74 3.57
CA LEU A 17 14.36 3.59 4.97
C LEU A 17 15.85 3.89 5.19
N ARG A 18 16.75 3.37 4.35
CA ARG A 18 18.20 3.61 4.42
C ARG A 18 18.58 5.07 4.20
N SER A 19 17.76 5.84 3.49
CA SER A 19 18.00 7.27 3.28
C SER A 19 17.71 8.12 4.52
N ARG A 20 17.04 7.54 5.54
CA ARG A 20 16.81 8.20 6.83
C ARG A 20 18.02 7.98 7.74
N SER A 21 18.37 8.99 8.52
CA SER A 21 19.47 8.93 9.49
C SER A 21 19.05 8.40 10.86
N GLU A 22 17.89 7.74 10.94
CA GLU A 22 17.29 7.25 12.18
C GLU A 22 17.63 5.77 12.39
N ASN A 23 18.05 5.39 13.59
CA ASN A 23 18.38 3.99 13.94
C ASN A 23 17.16 3.15 14.28
N GLU A 24 16.04 3.78 14.66
CA GLU A 24 14.80 3.12 15.00
C GLU A 24 13.68 3.63 14.10
N ILE A 25 12.86 2.71 13.60
CA ILE A 25 11.76 3.03 12.69
C ILE A 25 10.48 2.44 13.26
N GLN A 26 9.47 3.29 13.37
CA GLN A 26 8.13 2.87 13.77
C GLN A 26 7.54 1.91 12.71
N SER A 27 7.02 0.76 13.16
CA SER A 27 6.40 -0.22 12.26
C SER A 27 5.26 0.37 11.43
N GLU A 28 4.53 1.34 11.99
CA GLU A 28 3.45 2.06 11.29
C GLU A 28 3.97 2.85 10.08
N TYR A 29 5.18 3.39 10.17
CA TYR A 29 5.80 4.05 9.02
C TYR A 29 6.11 3.07 7.89
N ILE A 30 6.61 1.87 8.23
CA ILE A 30 6.87 0.82 7.23
C ILE A 30 5.54 0.40 6.57
N GLY A 31 4.48 0.20 7.36
CA GLY A 31 3.16 -0.14 6.83
C GLY A 31 2.59 0.93 5.90
N ALA A 32 2.80 2.22 6.23
CA ALA A 32 2.43 3.33 5.36
C ALA A 32 3.19 3.31 4.02
N LEU A 33 4.50 3.02 4.04
CA LEU A 33 5.29 2.87 2.80
C LEU A 33 4.82 1.69 1.96
N VAL A 34 4.49 0.55 2.59
CA VAL A 34 3.92 -0.61 1.87
C VAL A 34 2.60 -0.24 1.20
N MET A 35 1.71 0.48 1.91
CA MET A 35 0.44 0.96 1.35
C MET A 35 0.65 1.86 0.12
N GLU A 36 1.61 2.78 0.18
CA GLU A 36 1.96 3.68 -0.92
C GLU A 36 2.44 2.91 -2.15
N GLU A 37 3.41 2.01 -1.99
CA GLU A 37 3.97 1.24 -3.13
C GLU A 37 2.93 0.31 -3.74
N LEU A 38 2.09 -0.35 -2.92
CA LEU A 38 1.06 -1.26 -3.41
C LEU A 38 -0.10 -0.54 -4.11
N ALA A 39 -0.47 0.65 -3.67
CA ALA A 39 -1.55 1.44 -4.30
C ALA A 39 -1.24 1.79 -5.76
N GLU A 40 0.04 1.95 -6.09
CA GLU A 40 0.50 2.26 -7.44
C GLU A 40 0.73 1.00 -8.29
N LEU A 41 1.04 -0.14 -7.66
CA LEU A 41 1.44 -1.37 -8.35
C LEU A 41 0.26 -2.28 -8.69
N ASP A 42 -0.57 -2.63 -7.71
CA ASP A 42 -1.63 -3.63 -7.87
C ASP A 42 -2.77 -3.40 -6.86
N GLU A 43 -3.93 -3.01 -7.39
CA GLU A 43 -5.11 -2.68 -6.58
C GLU A 43 -5.57 -3.86 -5.70
N ILE A 44 -5.50 -5.09 -6.22
CA ILE A 44 -5.94 -6.29 -5.48
C ILE A 44 -5.01 -6.56 -4.29
N THR A 45 -3.70 -6.48 -4.49
CA THR A 45 -2.73 -6.67 -3.41
C THR A 45 -2.79 -5.54 -2.39
N TYR A 46 -3.00 -4.29 -2.84
CA TYR A 46 -3.28 -3.16 -1.95
C TYR A 46 -4.48 -3.42 -1.04
N VAL A 47 -5.63 -3.86 -1.57
CA VAL A 47 -6.81 -4.18 -0.76
C VAL A 47 -6.52 -5.29 0.25
N ARG A 48 -5.83 -6.36 -0.18
CA ARG A 48 -5.46 -7.49 0.71
C ARG A 48 -4.55 -7.07 1.85
N PHE A 49 -3.64 -6.13 1.61
CA PHE A 49 -2.77 -5.60 2.66
C PHE A 49 -3.54 -4.64 3.56
N ALA A 50 -4.33 -3.73 2.97
CA ALA A 50 -5.12 -2.74 3.68
C ALA A 50 -6.11 -3.38 4.66
N SER A 51 -6.69 -4.54 4.34
CA SER A 51 -7.63 -5.23 5.23
C SER A 51 -7.02 -5.63 6.57
N VAL A 52 -5.76 -6.07 6.56
CA VAL A 52 -5.01 -6.40 7.77
C VAL A 52 -4.46 -5.13 8.41
N TYR A 53 -3.82 -4.27 7.63
CA TYR A 53 -3.14 -3.07 8.14
C TYR A 53 -4.09 -2.09 8.84
N ARG A 54 -5.31 -1.90 8.29
CA ARG A 54 -6.32 -1.01 8.88
C ARG A 54 -7.24 -1.71 9.86
N SER A 55 -7.15 -3.04 10.00
CA SER A 55 -7.98 -3.84 10.91
C SER A 55 -9.48 -3.49 10.82
N PHE A 56 -10.04 -3.57 9.61
CA PHE A 56 -11.43 -3.16 9.38
C PHE A 56 -12.39 -3.90 10.31
N LYS A 57 -13.33 -3.15 10.89
CA LYS A 57 -14.27 -3.68 11.89
C LYS A 57 -15.51 -4.28 11.27
N ASP A 58 -15.91 -3.77 10.11
CA ASP A 58 -17.09 -4.23 9.38
C ASP A 58 -16.94 -4.11 7.86
N VAL A 59 -17.90 -4.71 7.15
CA VAL A 59 -17.90 -4.79 5.69
C VAL A 59 -18.04 -3.40 5.05
N SER A 60 -18.72 -2.46 5.70
CA SER A 60 -18.95 -1.09 5.20
C SER A 60 -17.64 -0.31 5.10
N GLU A 61 -16.70 -0.51 6.03
CA GLU A 61 -15.36 0.07 5.97
C GLU A 61 -14.57 -0.45 4.74
N LEU A 62 -14.69 -1.74 4.43
CA LEU A 62 -14.10 -2.34 3.24
C LEU A 62 -14.77 -1.83 1.96
N GLU A 63 -16.10 -1.75 1.91
CA GLU A 63 -16.84 -1.20 0.79
C GLU A 63 -16.44 0.24 0.48
N SER A 64 -16.27 1.05 1.53
CA SER A 64 -15.80 2.44 1.41
C SER A 64 -14.40 2.51 0.80
N LEU A 65 -13.49 1.63 1.21
CA LEU A 65 -12.17 1.51 0.59
C LEU A 65 -12.27 1.15 -0.90
N LEU A 66 -13.07 0.14 -1.25
CA LEU A 66 -13.25 -0.31 -2.63
C LEU A 66 -13.81 0.79 -3.53
N GLN A 67 -14.76 1.58 -3.01
CA GLN A 67 -15.30 2.74 -3.71
C GLN A 67 -14.23 3.81 -3.96
N GLN A 68 -13.40 4.12 -2.96
CA GLN A 68 -12.30 5.09 -3.09
C GLN A 68 -11.28 4.65 -4.15
N ILE A 69 -10.91 3.37 -4.16
CA ILE A 69 -9.99 2.82 -5.17
C ILE A 69 -10.63 2.97 -6.55
N THR A 70 -11.86 2.49 -6.73
CA THR A 70 -12.56 2.53 -8.04
C THR A 70 -12.68 3.95 -8.60
N GLN A 71 -12.92 4.95 -7.74
CA GLN A 71 -12.95 6.36 -8.14
C GLN A 71 -11.57 6.88 -8.54
N SER A 72 -10.52 6.47 -7.82
CA SER A 72 -9.14 6.85 -8.11
C SER A 72 -8.64 6.24 -9.42
N SER A 73 -8.96 4.97 -9.69
CA SER A 73 -8.65 4.27 -10.95
C SER A 73 -9.32 4.91 -12.16
N LYS A 74 -10.57 5.39 -12.01
CA LYS A 74 -11.27 6.15 -13.06
C LYS A 74 -10.56 7.46 -13.38
N LYS A 75 -10.20 8.25 -12.37
CA LYS A 75 -9.45 9.51 -12.55
C LYS A 75 -8.08 9.31 -13.19
N LYS A 76 -7.40 8.18 -12.93
CA LYS A 76 -6.10 7.83 -13.53
C LYS A 76 -6.19 7.51 -15.02
N LYS A 77 -7.36 7.08 -15.52
CA LYS A 77 -7.61 6.76 -16.94
C LYS A 77 -8.05 7.95 -17.79
N GLU A 78 -8.50 9.04 -17.17
CA GLU A 78 -8.94 10.27 -17.85
C GLU A 78 -7.81 11.32 -18.00
N LYS A 79 -6.62 11.04 -17.45
CA LYS A 79 -5.39 11.83 -17.61
C LYS A 79 -4.47 11.16 -18.62
#